data_AF-A0A3D6B5G8-F1
#
_entry.id   AF-A0A3D6B5G8-F1
#
_cell.length_a   1.000
_cell.length_b   1.000
_cell.length_c   1.000
_cell.angle_alpha   90.00
_cell.angle_beta   90.00
_cell.angle_gamma   90.00
#
_symmetry.space_group_name_H-M   'P 1'
#
loop_
_entity.id
_entity.type
_entity.pdbx_description
1 polymer ?
#
loop_
_entity_poly.entity_id
_entity_poly.type
_entity_poly.pdbx_seq_one_letter_code
_entity_poly.pdbx_strand_id
1 'polypeptide(L)'
;MTIKQIIYAVVLLVFIAGCDKAEKSIGSPSLEMEFDVEYPGVASKATMTGFESGDIVGLYMTEWIEDTPVKLTASGNTVNNARLTFDGKSWESRPKTWWNVDTKYDVYGYYPYATPTSVDEYRFSVQEDQSSLKDGSSLGGYEASDFLWTKTSGVYYPQRVGLKFTHKMSRLVINLLKGEDFESDFPDDIVVKIHSVVTDAVIDLGAGVVTKDPHATTRSIIARKEAEGKYAAIIVPQNMTRRQPLIEILSCGVSYLLESRLNFKSGVEHTLNITLPSDPSKVRIDIGGEIQGW
;
A
#
# COMPACT_ATOMS: atom_id res chain seq x y z
N MET A 1 100.75 9.35 -29.39
CA MET A 1 100.54 10.73 -29.85
C MET A 1 99.04 10.96 -29.92
N THR A 2 98.54 11.88 -29.07
CA THR A 2 97.24 12.61 -29.14
C THR A 2 95.92 11.80 -29.19
N ILE A 3 94.85 12.03 -28.40
CA ILE A 3 94.50 13.08 -27.41
C ILE A 3 93.40 12.51 -26.49
N LYS A 4 93.45 12.88 -25.20
CA LYS A 4 92.42 12.69 -24.15
C LYS A 4 91.38 13.81 -24.21
N GLN A 5 90.09 13.52 -23.97
CA GLN A 5 89.09 14.35 -23.22
C GLN A 5 87.97 13.37 -22.79
N ILE A 6 87.66 13.00 -21.53
CA ILE A 6 87.36 13.66 -20.24
C ILE A 6 85.98 14.37 -20.18
N ILE A 7 85.02 13.62 -19.60
CA ILE A 7 83.97 13.99 -18.62
C ILE A 7 82.74 14.81 -19.09
N TYR A 8 81.51 14.27 -18.93
CA TYR A 8 80.56 14.61 -17.85
C TYR A 8 79.31 13.74 -17.88
N ALA A 9 79.00 13.18 -16.71
CA ALA A 9 77.74 12.52 -16.39
C ALA A 9 76.65 13.56 -16.15
N VAL A 10 75.49 13.39 -16.79
CA VAL A 10 74.20 13.92 -16.33
C VAL A 10 73.16 12.84 -16.63
N VAL A 11 72.84 12.03 -15.61
CA VAL A 11 71.62 11.21 -15.61
C VAL A 11 70.49 12.16 -15.23
N LEU A 12 69.72 12.58 -16.22
CA LEU A 12 68.50 13.36 -16.02
C LEU A 12 67.38 12.38 -15.65
N LEU A 13 67.15 12.20 -14.34
CA LEU A 13 65.97 11.55 -13.80
C LEU A 13 64.75 12.45 -14.08
N VAL A 14 64.02 12.13 -15.15
CA VAL A 14 62.69 12.72 -15.40
C VAL A 14 61.72 12.07 -14.43
N PHE A 15 61.41 12.76 -13.33
CA PHE A 15 60.21 12.48 -12.56
C PHE A 15 59.00 12.84 -13.42
N ILE A 16 58.41 11.85 -14.08
CA ILE A 16 57.07 11.97 -14.63
C ILE A 16 56.14 12.05 -13.42
N ALA A 17 55.75 13.27 -13.05
CA ALA A 17 54.62 13.48 -12.17
C ALA A 17 53.38 12.94 -12.89
N GLY A 18 53.04 11.68 -12.61
CA GLY A 18 51.78 11.07 -12.99
C GLY A 18 50.66 11.87 -12.34
N CYS A 19 50.04 12.74 -13.11
CA CYS A 19 48.73 13.25 -12.78
C CYS A 19 47.75 12.13 -13.15
N ASP A 20 47.57 11.17 -12.24
CA ASP A 20 46.44 10.25 -12.25
C ASP A 20 45.18 11.11 -12.08
N LYS A 21 44.68 11.65 -13.19
CA LYS A 21 43.25 11.86 -13.31
C LYS A 21 42.64 10.47 -13.31
N ALA A 22 42.28 10.02 -12.11
CA ALA A 22 41.28 8.98 -11.94
C ALA A 22 40.03 9.45 -12.70
N GLU A 23 39.92 9.05 -13.97
CA GLU A 23 38.64 8.94 -14.62
C GLU A 23 37.86 7.96 -13.74
N LYS A 24 36.97 8.50 -12.90
CA LYS A 24 35.83 7.73 -12.43
C LYS A 24 35.19 7.22 -13.72
N SER A 25 35.34 5.92 -14.00
CA SER A 25 34.43 5.25 -14.90
C SER A 25 33.05 5.39 -14.26
N ILE A 26 32.31 6.42 -14.64
CA ILE A 26 30.87 6.43 -14.49
C ILE A 26 30.46 5.26 -15.36
N GLY A 27 30.23 4.10 -14.74
CA GLY A 27 29.72 2.93 -15.44
C GLY A 27 28.50 3.39 -16.25
N SER A 28 28.39 2.91 -17.49
CA SER A 28 27.25 3.23 -18.34
C SER A 28 25.97 3.12 -17.52
N PRO A 29 25.13 4.16 -17.46
CA PRO A 29 23.91 4.12 -16.68
C PRO A 29 23.10 2.87 -17.04
N SER A 30 22.69 2.13 -16.01
CA SER A 30 21.91 0.90 -16.21
C SER A 30 20.59 1.25 -16.90
N LEU A 31 20.21 0.45 -17.89
CA LEU A 31 18.87 0.53 -18.47
C LEU A 31 17.83 -0.17 -17.59
N GLU A 32 18.23 -0.84 -16.50
CA GLU A 32 17.29 -1.45 -15.56
C GLU A 32 16.49 -0.35 -14.87
N MET A 33 15.17 -0.48 -14.83
CA MET A 33 14.31 0.46 -14.15
C MET A 33 14.47 0.33 -12.64
N GLU A 34 14.63 1.47 -11.97
CA GLU A 34 14.63 1.57 -10.51
C GLU A 34 13.31 2.15 -10.04
N PHE A 35 12.76 1.59 -8.96
CA PHE A 35 11.45 1.98 -8.41
C PHE A 35 11.63 2.54 -7.00
N ASP A 36 11.05 3.72 -6.77
CA ASP A 36 10.94 4.34 -5.45
C ASP A 36 9.50 4.21 -4.98
N VAL A 37 9.22 3.19 -4.17
CA VAL A 37 7.86 2.87 -3.73
C VAL A 37 7.58 3.48 -2.37
N GLU A 38 6.50 4.26 -2.27
CA GLU A 38 6.07 4.93 -1.05
C GLU A 38 4.73 4.37 -0.59
N TYR A 39 4.67 3.91 0.66
CA TYR A 39 3.43 3.51 1.34
C TYR A 39 2.63 4.76 1.74
N PRO A 40 1.28 4.74 1.71
CA PRO A 40 0.46 5.88 2.09
C PRO A 40 0.78 6.42 3.51
N GLY A 41 0.70 7.73 3.70
CA GLY A 41 0.78 8.37 5.02
C GLY A 41 2.15 8.39 5.74
N VAL A 42 3.17 7.63 5.27
CA VAL A 42 4.47 7.47 5.96
C VAL A 42 5.26 8.78 6.15
N ALA A 43 4.90 9.86 5.45
CA ALA A 43 5.55 11.16 5.60
C ALA A 43 5.32 11.88 6.96
N SER A 44 4.52 11.34 7.90
CA SER A 44 4.16 12.12 9.11
C SER A 44 4.02 11.41 10.46
N LYS A 45 4.20 10.09 10.60
CA LYS A 45 4.02 9.41 11.91
C LYS A 45 4.98 8.25 12.13
N ALA A 46 5.67 8.27 13.27
CA ALA A 46 6.62 7.25 13.73
C ALA A 46 6.00 5.88 14.07
N THR A 47 4.70 5.70 13.84
CA THR A 47 3.92 4.52 14.26
C THR A 47 3.26 3.74 13.12
N MET A 48 3.44 4.13 11.85
CA MET A 48 2.90 3.37 10.71
C MET A 48 3.96 2.44 10.16
N THR A 49 3.67 1.13 10.18
CA THR A 49 4.45 0.11 9.49
C THR A 49 4.16 0.25 8.00
N GLY A 50 5.16 0.71 7.23
CA GLY A 50 5.10 0.68 5.77
C GLY A 50 5.25 -0.74 5.24
N PHE A 51 5.57 -0.87 3.95
CA PHE A 51 5.86 -2.16 3.33
C PHE A 51 6.94 -2.94 4.10
N GLU A 52 6.76 -4.25 4.20
CA GLU A 52 7.65 -5.20 4.86
C GLU A 52 8.39 -6.09 3.85
N SER A 53 9.53 -6.65 4.27
CA SER A 53 10.26 -7.62 3.44
C SER A 53 9.32 -8.78 3.05
N GLY A 54 9.26 -9.07 1.76
CA GLY A 54 8.37 -10.06 1.17
C GLY A 54 7.09 -9.48 0.57
N ASP A 55 6.77 -8.20 0.79
CA ASP A 55 5.63 -7.55 0.13
C ASP A 55 5.83 -7.50 -1.38
N ILE A 56 4.75 -7.77 -2.11
CA ILE A 56 4.76 -7.80 -3.57
C ILE A 56 3.64 -6.90 -4.07
N VAL A 57 4.00 -5.97 -4.96
CA VAL A 57 3.06 -5.16 -5.73
C VAL A 57 2.98 -5.68 -7.16
N GLY A 58 1.80 -5.58 -7.78
CA GLY A 58 1.63 -5.84 -9.21
C GLY A 58 1.93 -4.59 -10.01
N LEU A 59 2.81 -4.73 -11.01
CA LEU A 59 3.29 -3.65 -11.86
C LEU A 59 2.77 -3.80 -13.29
N TYR A 60 2.18 -2.74 -13.84
CA TYR A 60 1.90 -2.61 -15.26
C TYR A 60 2.60 -1.38 -15.84
N MET A 61 2.91 -1.44 -17.13
CA MET A 61 3.56 -0.34 -17.82
C MET A 61 3.07 -0.23 -19.26
N THR A 62 2.55 0.93 -19.63
CA THR A 62 2.05 1.23 -20.97
C THR A 62 2.90 2.31 -21.63
N GLU A 63 3.14 2.18 -22.93
CA GLU A 63 3.87 3.17 -23.72
C GLU A 63 3.02 4.40 -24.04
N TRP A 64 3.70 5.47 -24.41
CA TRP A 64 3.12 6.58 -25.13
C TRP A 64 3.45 6.43 -26.62
N ILE A 65 2.46 6.62 -27.49
CA ILE A 65 2.63 6.64 -28.94
C ILE A 65 2.28 8.04 -29.42
N GLU A 66 3.21 8.68 -30.14
CA GLU A 66 3.03 10.05 -30.65
C GLU A 66 2.56 11.04 -29.55
N ASP A 67 3.24 10.99 -28.40
CA ASP A 67 2.93 11.77 -27.19
C ASP A 67 1.52 11.54 -26.60
N THR A 68 0.86 10.42 -26.93
CA THR A 68 -0.43 10.03 -26.35
C THR A 68 -0.27 8.75 -25.51
N PRO A 69 -0.71 8.73 -24.24
CA PRO A 69 -0.63 7.53 -23.40
C PRO A 69 -1.54 6.42 -23.97
N VAL A 70 -0.98 5.21 -24.12
CA VAL A 70 -1.77 4.02 -24.46
C VAL A 70 -2.57 3.59 -23.24
N LYS A 71 -3.84 3.22 -23.45
CA LYS A 71 -4.70 2.72 -22.38
C LYS A 71 -4.15 1.39 -21.84
N LEU A 72 -4.16 1.23 -20.52
CA LEU A 72 -3.88 -0.05 -19.87
C LEU A 72 -4.86 -1.14 -20.34
N THR A 73 -4.32 -2.29 -20.71
CA THR A 73 -5.07 -3.51 -21.05
C THR A 73 -4.64 -4.68 -20.16
N ALA A 74 -5.35 -5.81 -20.21
CA ALA A 74 -4.96 -7.00 -19.43
C ALA A 74 -3.65 -7.66 -19.94
N SER A 75 -3.32 -7.45 -21.21
CA SER A 75 -2.15 -8.03 -21.86
C SER A 75 -1.72 -7.20 -23.07
N GLY A 76 -0.44 -7.29 -23.44
CA GLY A 76 0.11 -6.57 -24.59
C GLY A 76 0.64 -5.17 -24.25
N ASN A 77 0.63 -4.80 -22.97
CA ASN A 77 1.40 -3.65 -22.49
C ASN A 77 2.90 -4.01 -22.46
N THR A 78 3.78 -3.03 -22.30
CA THR A 78 5.23 -3.24 -22.13
C THR A 78 5.54 -4.11 -20.90
N VAL A 79 4.81 -3.89 -19.81
CA VAL A 79 4.82 -4.77 -18.63
C VAL A 79 3.40 -5.17 -18.28
N ASN A 80 3.17 -6.48 -18.13
CA ASN A 80 1.89 -7.06 -17.79
C ASN A 80 1.99 -7.76 -16.43
N ASN A 81 1.47 -7.09 -15.40
CA ASN A 81 1.39 -7.62 -14.02
C ASN A 81 2.70 -8.23 -13.49
N ALA A 82 3.85 -7.58 -13.72
CA ALA A 82 5.10 -8.05 -13.15
C ALA A 82 5.07 -7.96 -11.63
N ARG A 83 5.77 -8.88 -10.96
CA ARG A 83 5.94 -8.84 -9.51
C ARG A 83 7.03 -7.83 -9.17
N LEU A 84 6.72 -6.80 -8.42
CA LEU A 84 7.72 -5.90 -7.85
C LEU A 84 7.77 -6.20 -6.35
N THR A 85 8.85 -6.85 -5.91
CA THR A 85 8.98 -7.41 -4.54
C THR A 85 9.91 -6.56 -3.71
N PHE A 86 9.51 -6.25 -2.47
CA PHE A 86 10.37 -5.59 -1.50
C PHE A 86 11.23 -6.61 -0.74
N ASP A 87 12.55 -6.43 -0.77
CA ASP A 87 13.47 -7.29 -0.02
C ASP A 87 13.71 -6.81 1.43
N GLY A 88 13.12 -5.67 1.82
CA GLY A 88 13.36 -4.97 3.09
C GLY A 88 14.27 -3.74 2.96
N LYS A 89 14.87 -3.53 1.79
CA LYS A 89 15.75 -2.39 1.46
C LYS A 89 15.46 -1.81 0.08
N SER A 90 15.20 -2.66 -0.91
CA SER A 90 14.99 -2.31 -2.32
C SER A 90 13.84 -3.09 -2.93
N TRP A 91 13.33 -2.56 -4.04
CA TRP A 91 12.29 -3.19 -4.83
C TRP A 91 12.89 -3.80 -6.10
N GLU A 92 12.61 -5.09 -6.35
CA GLU A 92 13.08 -5.81 -7.53
C GLU A 92 11.89 -6.30 -8.37
N SER A 93 11.89 -6.00 -9.67
CA SER A 93 10.88 -6.49 -10.59
C SER A 93 11.22 -7.88 -11.13
N ARG A 94 10.21 -8.74 -11.25
CA ARG A 94 10.29 -10.08 -11.86
C ARG A 94 9.14 -10.26 -12.84
N PRO A 95 9.42 -10.39 -14.16
CA PRO A 95 10.75 -10.25 -14.79
C PRO A 95 11.35 -8.85 -14.60
N LYS A 96 12.68 -8.73 -14.79
CA LYS A 96 13.36 -7.43 -14.74
C LYS A 96 12.78 -6.49 -15.79
N THR A 97 12.56 -5.24 -15.39
CA THR A 97 12.02 -4.20 -16.26
C THR A 97 13.14 -3.26 -16.74
N TRP A 98 13.10 -2.88 -18.01
CA TRP A 98 14.16 -2.11 -18.67
C TRP A 98 13.57 -0.90 -19.40
N TRP A 99 14.33 0.18 -19.43
CA TRP A 99 14.03 1.36 -20.24
C TRP A 99 14.25 1.09 -21.72
N ASN A 100 13.36 1.62 -22.55
CA ASN A 100 13.69 2.06 -23.90
C ASN A 100 13.93 3.58 -23.86
N VAL A 101 15.12 4.03 -24.26
CA VAL A 101 15.63 5.39 -23.98
C VAL A 101 14.73 6.49 -24.55
N ASP A 102 14.15 6.27 -25.73
CA ASP A 102 13.33 7.26 -26.43
C ASP A 102 11.82 7.09 -26.18
N THR A 103 11.46 6.32 -25.15
CA THR A 103 10.06 5.96 -24.86
C THR A 103 9.60 6.51 -23.52
N LYS A 104 8.39 7.10 -23.53
CA LYS A 104 7.67 7.49 -22.32
C LYS A 104 6.69 6.40 -21.90
N TYR A 105 6.49 6.26 -20.61
CA TYR A 105 5.60 5.26 -20.04
C TYR A 105 4.64 5.84 -19.01
N ASP A 106 3.43 5.28 -18.93
CA ASP A 106 2.66 5.29 -17.70
C ASP A 106 2.92 3.99 -16.94
N VAL A 107 3.19 4.09 -15.64
CA VAL A 107 3.44 2.96 -14.75
C VAL A 107 2.33 2.91 -13.71
N TYR A 108 1.74 1.72 -13.54
CA TYR A 108 0.64 1.46 -12.62
C TYR A 108 1.09 0.43 -11.59
N GLY A 109 0.71 0.63 -10.33
CA GLY A 109 1.01 -0.28 -9.23
C GLY A 109 -0.23 -0.58 -8.40
N TYR A 110 -0.38 -1.82 -7.94
CA TYR A 110 -1.38 -2.19 -6.94
C TYR A 110 -0.83 -3.17 -5.90
N TYR A 111 -1.39 -3.14 -4.69
CA TYR A 111 -1.09 -4.06 -3.60
C TYR A 111 -2.40 -4.52 -2.95
N PRO A 112 -2.51 -5.77 -2.45
CA PRO A 112 -1.53 -6.84 -2.57
C PRO A 112 -1.49 -7.44 -3.98
N TYR A 113 -0.34 -8.02 -4.37
CA TYR A 113 -0.19 -8.68 -5.67
C TYR A 113 -1.18 -9.84 -5.85
N ALA A 114 -1.79 -9.90 -7.04
CA ALA A 114 -2.69 -10.97 -7.44
C ALA A 114 -2.49 -11.34 -8.93
N THR A 115 -3.37 -12.17 -9.46
CA THR A 115 -3.42 -12.54 -10.88
C THR A 115 -4.76 -12.13 -11.48
N PRO A 116 -5.02 -10.81 -11.62
CA PRO A 116 -6.27 -10.31 -12.18
C PRO A 116 -6.48 -10.86 -13.60
N THR A 117 -7.70 -11.31 -13.88
CA THR A 117 -8.12 -11.74 -15.23
C THR A 117 -8.57 -10.55 -16.10
N SER A 118 -8.85 -9.41 -15.48
CA SER A 118 -9.26 -8.15 -16.12
C SER A 118 -8.62 -6.97 -15.40
N VAL A 119 -8.25 -5.93 -16.15
CA VAL A 119 -7.78 -4.64 -15.59
C VAL A 119 -8.90 -3.62 -15.44
N ASP A 120 -9.98 -3.74 -16.21
CA ASP A 120 -11.14 -2.85 -16.11
C ASP A 120 -12.13 -3.33 -15.02
N GLU A 121 -12.14 -4.65 -14.74
CA GLU A 121 -13.07 -5.29 -13.80
C GLU A 121 -12.35 -6.28 -12.87
N TYR A 122 -11.25 -5.87 -12.24
CA TYR A 122 -10.55 -6.70 -11.27
C TYR A 122 -11.44 -6.97 -10.04
N ARG A 123 -11.69 -8.24 -9.74
CA ARG A 123 -12.47 -8.67 -8.58
C ARG A 123 -11.58 -8.80 -7.35
N PHE A 124 -11.97 -8.13 -6.27
CA PHE A 124 -11.25 -8.12 -5.00
C PHE A 124 -12.24 -8.23 -3.85
N SER A 125 -11.88 -8.96 -2.78
CA SER A 125 -12.71 -9.08 -1.59
C SER A 125 -11.90 -8.75 -0.35
N VAL A 126 -12.45 -7.92 0.54
CA VAL A 126 -11.91 -7.78 1.89
C VAL A 126 -12.21 -9.05 2.69
N GLN A 127 -11.32 -9.42 3.59
CA GLN A 127 -11.46 -10.61 4.42
C GLN A 127 -12.56 -10.42 5.47
N GLU A 128 -13.36 -11.47 5.70
CA GLU A 128 -14.36 -11.50 6.77
C GLU A 128 -13.70 -11.61 8.15
N ASP A 129 -12.51 -12.21 8.26
CA ASP A 129 -11.72 -12.21 9.49
C ASP A 129 -10.44 -11.38 9.32
N GLN A 130 -10.52 -10.11 9.71
CA GLN A 130 -9.37 -9.20 9.70
C GLN A 130 -8.58 -9.22 11.01
N SER A 131 -9.02 -10.01 12.00
CA SER A 131 -8.25 -10.22 13.24
C SER A 131 -7.11 -11.21 13.06
N SER A 132 -7.16 -12.02 12.00
CA SER A 132 -6.12 -12.97 11.64
C SER A 132 -4.75 -12.29 11.42
N LEU A 133 -3.73 -12.86 12.05
CA LEU A 133 -2.35 -12.40 11.94
C LEU A 133 -1.68 -12.99 10.70
N LYS A 134 -0.59 -12.35 10.27
CA LYS A 134 0.31 -12.85 9.22
C LYS A 134 0.84 -14.23 9.61
N ASP A 135 0.86 -15.15 8.64
CA ASP A 135 1.41 -16.50 8.80
C ASP A 135 2.45 -16.78 7.72
N GLY A 136 3.72 -16.72 8.10
CA GLY A 136 4.84 -16.82 7.16
C GLY A 136 4.79 -15.75 6.07
N SER A 137 4.65 -16.19 4.81
CA SER A 137 4.50 -15.33 3.64
C SER A 137 3.05 -14.90 3.35
N SER A 138 2.08 -15.42 4.08
CA SER A 138 0.66 -15.11 3.87
C SER A 138 0.29 -13.88 4.68
N LEU A 139 -0.30 -12.88 4.02
CA LEU A 139 -0.76 -11.65 4.67
C LEU A 139 -1.82 -11.96 5.73
N GLY A 140 -1.83 -11.19 6.82
CA GLY A 140 -2.94 -11.22 7.77
C GLY A 140 -4.21 -10.65 7.15
N GLY A 141 -5.38 -10.96 7.70
CA GLY A 141 -6.66 -10.61 7.07
C GLY A 141 -6.87 -9.11 6.88
N TYR A 142 -6.39 -8.28 7.81
CA TYR A 142 -6.44 -6.82 7.70
C TYR A 142 -5.60 -6.31 6.52
N GLU A 143 -4.36 -6.76 6.41
CA GLU A 143 -3.41 -6.37 5.36
C GLU A 143 -3.85 -6.89 3.99
N ALA A 144 -4.33 -8.14 3.92
CA ALA A 144 -4.91 -8.73 2.72
C ALA A 144 -6.16 -7.98 2.21
N SER A 145 -6.81 -7.20 3.08
CA SER A 145 -7.99 -6.41 2.74
C SER A 145 -7.65 -5.00 2.24
N ASP A 146 -6.44 -4.51 2.51
CA ASP A 146 -6.05 -3.12 2.27
C ASP A 146 -5.52 -2.91 0.85
N PHE A 147 -6.45 -2.76 -0.10
CA PHE A 147 -6.08 -2.50 -1.49
C PHE A 147 -5.49 -1.10 -1.67
N LEU A 148 -4.24 -1.08 -2.12
CA LEU A 148 -3.50 0.14 -2.44
C LEU A 148 -3.34 0.26 -3.96
N TRP A 149 -3.31 1.50 -4.45
CA TRP A 149 -3.09 1.77 -5.86
C TRP A 149 -2.27 3.03 -6.10
N THR A 150 -1.50 3.02 -7.18
CA THR A 150 -0.73 4.17 -7.68
C THR A 150 -0.67 4.20 -9.21
N LYS A 151 -0.46 5.39 -9.75
CA LYS A 151 -0.10 5.62 -11.15
C LYS A 151 0.88 6.78 -11.25
N THR A 152 1.94 6.57 -12.02
CA THR A 152 2.91 7.63 -12.38
C THR A 152 2.97 7.71 -13.89
N SER A 153 2.67 8.90 -14.43
CA SER A 153 2.47 9.09 -15.86
C SER A 153 3.66 9.77 -16.52
N GLY A 154 3.92 9.42 -17.78
CA GLY A 154 4.94 10.06 -18.62
C GLY A 154 6.37 9.95 -18.09
N VAL A 155 6.71 8.86 -17.41
CA VAL A 155 8.10 8.61 -16.96
C VAL A 155 8.98 8.23 -18.14
N TYR A 156 10.25 8.64 -18.10
CA TYR A 156 11.21 8.38 -19.17
C TYR A 156 12.62 8.20 -18.61
N TYR A 157 13.49 7.56 -19.38
CA TYR A 157 14.88 7.35 -18.98
C TYR A 157 15.63 8.69 -18.79
N PRO A 158 16.50 8.86 -17.77
CA PRO A 158 16.96 7.88 -16.77
C PRO A 158 16.28 8.06 -15.40
N GLN A 159 15.00 8.44 -15.37
CA GLN A 159 14.31 8.68 -14.10
C GLN A 159 14.25 7.43 -13.23
N ARG A 160 14.21 7.61 -11.91
CA ARG A 160 13.69 6.60 -10.99
C ARG A 160 12.16 6.70 -11.00
N VAL A 161 11.47 5.57 -11.07
CA VAL A 161 10.02 5.52 -11.13
C VAL A 161 9.45 5.63 -9.72
N GLY A 162 9.00 6.82 -9.35
CA GLY A 162 8.31 7.03 -8.07
C GLY A 162 6.90 6.45 -8.09
N LEU A 163 6.56 5.58 -7.15
CA LEU A 163 5.27 4.90 -7.02
C LEU A 163 4.65 5.26 -5.67
N LYS A 164 3.81 6.29 -5.65
CA LYS A 164 3.16 6.80 -4.41
C LYS A 164 1.80 6.16 -4.24
N PHE A 165 1.71 5.15 -3.37
CA PHE A 165 0.49 4.42 -3.15
C PHE A 165 -0.54 5.22 -2.35
N THR A 166 -1.82 4.91 -2.58
CA THR A 166 -2.96 5.46 -1.84
C THR A 166 -3.92 4.34 -1.48
N HIS A 167 -4.49 4.39 -0.27
CA HIS A 167 -5.59 3.51 0.12
C HIS A 167 -6.82 3.77 -0.76
N LYS A 168 -7.41 2.70 -1.30
CA LYS A 168 -8.68 2.80 -2.05
C LYS A 168 -9.87 2.20 -1.31
N MET A 169 -9.60 1.47 -0.24
CA MET A 169 -10.66 1.03 0.67
C MET A 169 -11.00 2.13 1.69
N SER A 170 -12.09 1.96 2.41
CA SER A 170 -12.40 2.77 3.58
C SER A 170 -11.88 2.09 4.83
N ARG A 171 -11.39 2.84 5.80
CA ARG A 171 -11.02 2.31 7.12
C ARG A 171 -12.06 2.75 8.14
N LEU A 172 -12.43 1.85 9.03
CA LEU A 172 -13.27 2.12 10.18
C LEU A 172 -12.46 1.86 11.44
N VAL A 173 -12.27 2.89 12.26
CA VAL A 173 -11.69 2.80 13.60
C VAL A 173 -12.81 2.87 14.63
N ILE A 174 -12.77 1.93 15.58
CA ILE A 174 -13.74 1.82 16.66
C ILE A 174 -12.99 1.93 17.98
N ASN A 175 -13.26 3.00 18.72
CA ASN A 175 -12.74 3.21 20.07
C ASN A 175 -13.84 2.85 21.07
N LEU A 176 -13.54 1.94 21.98
CA LEU A 176 -14.39 1.60 23.11
C LEU A 176 -14.05 2.54 24.26
N LEU A 177 -15.08 3.18 24.80
CA LEU A 177 -14.98 4.07 25.95
C LEU A 177 -15.74 3.44 27.13
N LYS A 178 -15.18 3.58 28.33
CA LYS A 178 -15.85 3.13 29.56
C LYS A 178 -16.99 4.12 29.87
N GLY A 179 -18.19 3.61 30.10
CA GLY A 179 -19.29 4.41 30.64
C GLY A 179 -19.04 4.77 32.12
N GLU A 180 -19.79 5.74 32.65
CA GLU A 180 -19.64 6.21 34.04
C GLU A 180 -19.78 5.08 35.08
N ASP A 181 -20.58 4.05 34.78
CA ASP A 181 -20.81 2.90 35.66
C ASP A 181 -19.82 1.73 35.42
N PHE A 182 -18.86 1.88 34.50
CA PHE A 182 -17.96 0.81 34.03
C PHE A 182 -16.61 0.88 34.76
N GLU A 183 -16.55 0.24 35.92
CA GLU A 183 -15.41 0.32 36.86
C GLU A 183 -14.25 -0.63 36.51
N SER A 184 -14.46 -1.64 35.65
CA SER A 184 -13.43 -2.62 35.28
C SER A 184 -12.64 -2.22 34.04
N ASP A 185 -11.48 -2.85 33.83
CA ASP A 185 -10.77 -2.82 32.54
C ASP A 185 -11.54 -3.58 31.47
N PHE A 186 -11.23 -3.29 30.20
CA PHE A 186 -11.81 -4.05 29.11
C PHE A 186 -11.27 -5.47 29.12
N PRO A 187 -12.13 -6.51 29.03
CA PRO A 187 -11.66 -7.86 28.83
C PRO A 187 -10.78 -7.99 27.59
N ASP A 188 -9.77 -8.86 27.67
CA ASP A 188 -8.86 -9.07 26.55
C ASP A 188 -9.53 -9.75 25.34
N ASP A 189 -10.62 -10.48 25.58
CA ASP A 189 -11.36 -11.32 24.64
C ASP A 189 -12.50 -10.61 23.91
N ILE A 190 -12.55 -9.27 23.96
CA ILE A 190 -13.54 -8.52 23.20
C ILE A 190 -13.40 -8.79 21.70
N VAL A 191 -14.52 -9.12 21.06
CA VAL A 191 -14.62 -9.26 19.60
C VAL A 191 -15.53 -8.16 19.06
N VAL A 192 -15.03 -7.41 18.09
CA VAL A 192 -15.80 -6.38 17.40
C VAL A 192 -16.11 -6.83 15.99
N LYS A 193 -17.39 -6.82 15.61
CA LYS A 193 -17.85 -7.16 14.26
C LYS A 193 -18.54 -5.98 13.59
N ILE A 194 -18.30 -5.85 12.29
CA ILE A 194 -18.96 -4.90 11.41
C ILE A 194 -19.94 -5.69 10.54
N HIS A 195 -21.22 -5.42 10.66
CA HIS A 195 -22.30 -6.11 9.96
C HIS A 195 -22.84 -5.34 8.76
N SER A 196 -23.64 -6.03 7.95
CA SER A 196 -24.43 -5.44 6.88
C SER A 196 -23.59 -4.77 5.78
N VAL A 197 -22.31 -5.12 5.64
CA VAL A 197 -21.41 -4.57 4.62
C VAL A 197 -21.22 -5.54 3.47
N VAL A 198 -21.13 -5.03 2.25
CA VAL A 198 -20.65 -5.82 1.10
C VAL A 198 -19.12 -5.92 1.19
N THR A 199 -18.57 -7.12 1.07
CA THR A 199 -17.14 -7.42 1.14
C THR A 199 -16.45 -7.48 -0.23
N ASP A 200 -17.24 -7.64 -1.29
CA ASP A 200 -16.74 -7.79 -2.66
C ASP A 200 -16.72 -6.45 -3.40
N ALA A 201 -15.68 -6.25 -4.21
CA ALA A 201 -15.45 -5.05 -4.99
C ALA A 201 -15.04 -5.38 -6.44
N VAL A 202 -15.33 -4.43 -7.32
CA VAL A 202 -14.86 -4.36 -8.69
C VAL A 202 -13.95 -3.15 -8.81
N ILE A 203 -12.75 -3.38 -9.35
CA ILE A 203 -11.68 -2.40 -9.41
C ILE A 203 -11.27 -2.17 -10.87
N ASP A 204 -11.26 -0.90 -11.27
CA ASP A 204 -10.57 -0.44 -12.48
C ASP A 204 -9.11 -0.14 -12.11
N LEU A 205 -8.18 -0.98 -12.54
CA LEU A 205 -6.74 -0.85 -12.30
C LEU A 205 -6.10 0.28 -13.10
N GLY A 206 -6.71 0.73 -14.20
CA GLY A 206 -6.23 1.86 -14.98
C GLY A 206 -6.56 3.21 -14.32
N ALA A 207 -7.71 3.29 -13.66
CA ALA A 207 -8.18 4.49 -12.97
C ALA A 207 -7.95 4.46 -11.44
N GLY A 208 -7.70 3.28 -10.86
CA GLY A 208 -7.61 3.10 -9.40
C GLY A 208 -8.94 3.33 -8.69
N VAL A 209 -10.05 3.02 -9.36
CA VAL A 209 -11.41 3.23 -8.84
C VAL A 209 -11.95 1.91 -8.29
N VAL A 210 -12.41 1.94 -7.05
CA VAL A 210 -13.02 0.79 -6.36
C VAL A 210 -14.52 1.03 -6.25
N THR A 211 -15.31 0.06 -6.71
CA THR A 211 -16.77 0.07 -6.59
C THR A 211 -17.21 -1.20 -5.87
N LYS A 212 -18.17 -1.11 -4.94
CA LYS A 212 -18.75 -2.33 -4.36
C LYS A 212 -19.39 -3.19 -5.45
N ASP A 213 -19.33 -4.51 -5.31
CA ASP A 213 -20.07 -5.40 -6.21
C ASP A 213 -21.59 -5.23 -5.98
N PRO A 214 -22.37 -4.81 -6.99
CA PRO A 214 -23.81 -4.59 -6.83
C PRO A 214 -24.61 -5.88 -6.68
N HIS A 215 -24.02 -7.04 -6.98
CA HIS A 215 -24.66 -8.35 -6.92
C HIS A 215 -24.28 -9.15 -5.67
N ALA A 216 -23.29 -8.70 -4.91
CA ALA A 216 -22.85 -9.37 -3.70
C ALA A 216 -23.83 -9.16 -2.52
N THR A 217 -23.94 -10.19 -1.69
CA THR A 217 -24.70 -10.14 -0.44
C THR A 217 -23.90 -9.47 0.67
N THR A 218 -24.58 -8.88 1.64
CA THR A 218 -23.91 -8.35 2.85
C THR A 218 -23.36 -9.46 3.74
N ARG A 219 -22.21 -9.21 4.36
CA ARG A 219 -21.49 -10.10 5.27
C ARG A 219 -21.15 -9.37 6.57
N SER A 220 -20.40 -10.06 7.43
CA SER A 220 -19.84 -9.50 8.67
C SER A 220 -18.33 -9.58 8.61
N ILE A 221 -17.66 -8.57 9.16
CA ILE A 221 -16.20 -8.51 9.26
C ILE A 221 -15.82 -8.49 10.74
N ILE A 222 -14.94 -9.39 11.17
CA ILE A 222 -14.29 -9.34 12.48
C ILE A 222 -13.13 -8.35 12.38
N ALA A 223 -13.16 -7.31 13.23
CA ALA A 223 -12.17 -6.25 13.22
C ALA A 223 -10.83 -6.69 13.85
N ARG A 224 -9.73 -6.08 13.40
CA ARG A 224 -8.41 -6.20 14.01
C ARG A 224 -8.36 -5.39 15.31
N LYS A 225 -7.85 -5.99 16.39
CA LYS A 225 -7.46 -5.24 17.61
C LYS A 225 -6.15 -4.50 17.35
N GLU A 226 -6.15 -3.17 17.44
CA GLU A 226 -4.93 -2.35 17.30
C GLU A 226 -4.29 -2.03 18.65
N ALA A 227 -5.12 -1.82 19.67
CA ALA A 227 -4.71 -1.60 21.05
C ALA A 227 -5.86 -1.99 21.98
N GLU A 228 -5.65 -1.88 23.29
CA GLU A 228 -6.74 -2.01 24.26
C GLU A 228 -7.87 -1.03 23.91
N GLY A 229 -9.10 -1.55 23.79
CA GLY A 229 -10.28 -0.75 23.43
C GLY A 229 -10.25 -0.14 22.02
N LYS A 230 -9.25 -0.41 21.18
CA LYS A 230 -9.17 0.16 19.83
C LYS A 230 -9.13 -0.93 18.76
N TYR A 231 -10.07 -0.86 17.84
CA TYR A 231 -10.23 -1.82 16.75
C TYR A 231 -10.27 -1.12 15.40
N ALA A 232 -9.84 -1.80 14.35
CA ALA A 232 -9.91 -1.30 12.99
C ALA A 232 -10.40 -2.37 12.01
N ALA A 233 -11.13 -1.94 10.99
CA ALA A 233 -11.52 -2.78 9.87
C ALA A 233 -11.39 -2.01 8.54
N ILE A 234 -10.98 -2.72 7.50
CA ILE A 234 -10.98 -2.28 6.11
C ILE A 234 -12.30 -2.69 5.46
N ILE A 235 -13.00 -1.71 4.91
CA ILE A 235 -14.35 -1.83 4.36
C ILE A 235 -14.33 -1.39 2.90
N VAL A 236 -14.99 -2.17 2.03
CA VAL A 236 -15.24 -1.73 0.64
C VAL A 236 -16.05 -0.42 0.67
N PRO A 237 -15.63 0.64 -0.05
CA PRO A 237 -16.37 1.91 -0.09
C PRO A 237 -17.83 1.70 -0.47
N GLN A 238 -18.75 2.13 0.40
CA GLN A 238 -20.19 1.93 0.23
C GLN A 238 -21.00 2.90 1.09
N ASN A 239 -22.17 3.28 0.58
CA ASN A 239 -23.08 4.16 1.29
C ASN A 239 -24.23 3.36 1.93
N MET A 240 -24.26 3.35 3.26
CA MET A 240 -25.33 2.77 4.06
C MET A 240 -26.38 3.86 4.31
N THR A 241 -27.42 3.90 3.49
CA THR A 241 -28.40 5.01 3.52
C THR A 241 -29.46 4.85 4.62
N ARG A 242 -29.69 3.62 5.07
CA ARG A 242 -30.66 3.27 6.10
C ARG A 242 -29.94 2.89 7.39
N ARG A 243 -30.57 3.19 8.52
CA ARG A 243 -30.13 2.69 9.82
C ARG A 243 -30.38 1.18 9.87
N GLN A 244 -29.35 0.42 10.18
CA GLN A 244 -29.38 -1.03 10.24
C GLN A 244 -28.29 -1.52 11.20
N PRO A 245 -28.35 -2.79 11.66
CA PRO A 245 -27.27 -3.39 12.46
C PRO A 245 -25.92 -3.22 11.78
N LEU A 246 -24.99 -2.52 12.44
CA LEU A 246 -23.70 -2.18 11.86
C LEU A 246 -22.55 -2.61 12.74
N ILE A 247 -22.60 -2.40 14.06
CA ILE A 247 -21.52 -2.78 14.96
C ILE A 247 -22.05 -3.74 16.01
N GLU A 248 -21.39 -4.87 16.19
CA GLU A 248 -21.61 -5.78 17.31
C GLU A 248 -20.32 -5.86 18.13
N ILE A 249 -20.45 -5.69 19.45
CA ILE A 249 -19.35 -5.91 20.39
C ILE A 249 -19.74 -7.09 21.26
N LEU A 250 -18.90 -8.12 21.26
CA LEU A 250 -19.04 -9.29 22.11
C LEU A 250 -18.03 -9.18 23.25
N SER A 251 -18.50 -9.17 24.49
CA SER A 251 -17.67 -9.05 25.69
C SER A 251 -18.28 -9.86 26.84
N CYS A 252 -17.52 -10.76 27.46
CA CYS A 252 -17.96 -11.60 28.58
C CYS A 252 -19.34 -12.30 28.37
N GLY A 253 -19.62 -12.77 27.14
CA GLY A 253 -20.90 -13.42 26.81
C GLY A 253 -22.08 -12.48 26.58
N VAL A 254 -21.87 -11.16 26.65
CA VAL A 254 -22.85 -10.12 26.33
C VAL A 254 -22.61 -9.59 24.91
N SER A 255 -23.68 -9.41 24.14
CA SER A 255 -23.65 -8.78 22.82
C SER A 255 -24.26 -7.38 22.88
N TYR A 256 -23.48 -6.39 22.44
CA TYR A 256 -23.92 -5.00 22.27
C TYR A 256 -24.08 -4.74 20.78
N LEU A 257 -25.32 -4.88 20.29
CA LEU A 257 -25.65 -4.63 18.89
C LEU A 257 -26.08 -3.18 18.70
N LEU A 258 -25.46 -2.53 17.73
CA LEU A 258 -25.64 -1.13 17.45
C LEU A 258 -26.02 -0.90 16.01
N GLU A 259 -27.12 -0.16 15.83
CA GLU A 259 -27.59 0.22 14.52
C GLU A 259 -27.13 1.63 14.14
N SER A 260 -26.57 1.76 12.94
CA SER A 260 -26.10 3.03 12.40
C SER A 260 -26.28 3.08 10.89
N ARG A 261 -25.91 4.23 10.32
CA ARG A 261 -25.81 4.50 8.89
C ARG A 261 -24.54 5.30 8.65
N LEU A 262 -23.70 4.88 7.73
CA LEU A 262 -22.41 5.49 7.43
C LEU A 262 -22.14 5.46 5.92
N ASN A 263 -21.42 6.48 5.45
CA ASN A 263 -20.93 6.52 4.08
C ASN A 263 -19.43 6.23 4.08
N PHE A 264 -19.07 4.97 3.89
CA PHE A 264 -17.68 4.53 3.78
C PHE A 264 -17.10 5.01 2.45
N LYS A 265 -16.10 5.88 2.54
CA LYS A 265 -15.49 6.57 1.39
C LYS A 265 -14.10 6.01 1.12
N SER A 266 -13.78 5.87 -0.16
CA SER A 266 -12.45 5.45 -0.61
C SER A 266 -11.36 6.35 -0.02
N GLY A 267 -10.33 5.75 0.57
CA GLY A 267 -9.18 6.46 1.14
C GLY A 267 -9.50 7.28 2.39
N VAL A 268 -10.65 7.03 3.04
CA VAL A 268 -11.09 7.74 4.25
C VAL A 268 -11.16 6.79 5.42
N GLU A 269 -10.56 7.20 6.53
CA GLU A 269 -10.75 6.61 7.85
C GLU A 269 -11.96 7.28 8.53
N HIS A 270 -12.88 6.47 9.04
CA HIS A 270 -14.03 6.87 9.84
C HIS A 270 -13.80 6.44 11.28
N THR A 271 -14.01 7.34 12.24
CA THR A 271 -13.89 7.00 13.67
C THR A 271 -15.27 6.92 14.33
N LEU A 272 -15.53 5.82 15.05
CA LEU A 272 -16.65 5.67 15.96
C LEU A 272 -16.13 5.53 17.38
N ASN A 273 -16.69 6.32 18.30
CA ASN A 273 -16.48 6.17 19.73
C ASN A 273 -17.72 5.50 20.31
N ILE A 274 -17.54 4.37 20.98
CA ILE A 274 -18.64 3.56 21.51
C ILE A 274 -18.48 3.48 23.02
N THR A 275 -19.40 4.12 23.74
CA THR A 275 -19.40 4.10 25.20
C THR A 275 -20.16 2.87 25.68
N LEU A 276 -19.45 1.97 26.35
CA LEU A 276 -19.98 0.73 26.92
C LEU A 276 -20.43 0.95 28.37
N PRO A 277 -21.75 0.94 28.64
CA PRO A 277 -22.29 0.92 29.99
C PRO A 277 -22.35 -0.50 30.59
N SER A 278 -22.53 -0.57 31.91
CA SER A 278 -22.79 -1.82 32.63
C SER A 278 -24.15 -2.46 32.29
N ASP A 279 -25.11 -1.64 31.83
CA ASP A 279 -26.40 -2.09 31.28
C ASP A 279 -26.36 -2.02 29.74
N PRO A 280 -26.34 -3.16 29.03
CA PRO A 280 -26.19 -3.21 27.57
C PRO A 280 -27.25 -2.43 26.78
N SER A 281 -28.42 -2.18 27.36
CA SER A 281 -29.49 -1.40 26.70
C SER A 281 -29.16 0.09 26.57
N LYS A 282 -28.15 0.58 27.29
CA LYS A 282 -27.78 2.00 27.34
C LYS A 282 -26.59 2.37 26.44
N VAL A 283 -26.10 1.44 25.62
CA VAL A 283 -24.91 1.65 24.77
C VAL A 283 -25.11 2.84 23.82
N ARG A 284 -24.07 3.66 23.65
CA ARG A 284 -24.11 4.88 22.82
C ARG A 284 -22.99 4.87 21.77
N ILE A 285 -23.29 5.39 20.59
CA ILE A 285 -22.29 5.66 19.54
C ILE A 285 -22.22 7.16 19.31
N ASP A 286 -20.98 7.66 19.30
CA ASP A 286 -20.62 8.98 18.83
C ASP A 286 -19.70 8.87 17.61
N ILE A 287 -19.98 9.65 16.55
CA ILE A 287 -19.12 9.69 15.35
C ILE A 287 -17.96 10.64 15.64
N GLY A 288 -16.76 10.10 15.79
CA GLY A 288 -15.56 10.84 16.19
C GLY A 288 -14.97 11.71 15.07
N GLY A 289 -15.24 11.38 13.81
CA GLY A 289 -14.82 12.18 12.65
C GLY A 289 -14.27 11.34 11.49
N GLU A 290 -13.66 12.02 10.53
CA GLU A 290 -13.09 11.42 9.33
C GLU A 290 -11.68 11.95 9.06
N ILE A 291 -10.79 11.10 8.55
CA ILE A 291 -9.44 11.46 8.11
C ILE A 291 -9.26 11.03 6.65
N GLN A 292 -8.80 11.93 5.79
CA GLN A 292 -8.48 11.63 4.39
C GLN A 292 -7.01 11.23 4.23
N GLY A 293 -6.75 10.25 3.37
CA GLY A 293 -5.38 9.83 3.04
C GLY A 293 -4.64 9.31 4.28
N TRP A 294 -5.33 8.44 5.04
CA TRP A 294 -4.82 7.85 6.27
C TRP A 294 -3.58 6.99 6.06
#